data_AF-B0SYD8-F1
#
_entry.id   AF-B0SYD8-F1
#
_cell.length_a   1.000
_cell.length_b   1.000
_cell.length_c   1.000
_cell.angle_alpha   90.00
_cell.angle_beta   90.00
_cell.angle_gamma   90.00
#
_symmetry.space_group_name_H-M   'P 1'
#
loop_
_entity.id
_entity.type
_entity.pdbx_description
1 polymer ?
#
loop_
_entity_poly.entity_id
_entity_poly.type
_entity_poly.pdbx_seq_one_letter_code
_entity_poly.pdbx_strand_id
1 'polypeptide(L)' 'MAPRHHPDSCEDGGARVIKRRRRRADAPIKVTDDWPDFVPVTDHEARIIEAFFADVLDELFGPIP' A
#
# COMPACT_ATOMS: atom_id res chain seq x y z
N MET A 1 -53.20 39.78 1.85
CA MET A 1 -51.92 39.03 1.88
C MET A 1 -51.96 38.07 3.07
N ALA A 2 -51.97 36.76 2.81
CA ALA A 2 -51.83 35.72 3.83
C ALA A 2 -50.88 34.65 3.27
N PRO A 3 -49.80 34.27 3.97
CA PRO A 3 -48.94 33.20 3.50
C PRO A 3 -49.54 31.84 3.89
N ARG A 4 -49.75 30.98 2.88
CA ARG A 4 -50.06 29.56 3.06
C ARG A 4 -48.73 28.82 3.17
N HIS A 5 -48.53 28.06 4.24
CA HIS A 5 -47.48 27.04 4.30
C HIS A 5 -48.15 25.69 4.53
N HIS A 6 -47.99 24.81 3.55
CA HIS A 6 -48.47 23.42 3.56
C HIS A 6 -47.35 22.54 4.13
N PRO A 7 -47.60 21.68 5.13
CA PRO A 7 -46.70 20.60 5.44
C PRO A 7 -47.19 19.30 4.78
N ASP A 8 -46.56 18.93 3.66
CA ASP A 8 -46.65 17.56 3.15
C ASP A 8 -45.95 16.62 4.13
N SER A 9 -46.73 15.73 4.73
CA SER A 9 -46.24 14.62 5.53
C SER A 9 -46.59 13.33 4.80
N CYS A 10 -45.63 12.76 4.08
CA CYS A 10 -45.67 11.38 3.63
C CYS A 10 -44.42 10.69 4.16
N GLU A 11 -44.61 9.85 5.19
CA GLU A 11 -43.55 9.05 5.76
C GLU A 11 -43.31 7.76 4.97
N ASP A 12 -42.11 7.23 5.23
CA ASP A 12 -41.63 5.86 5.15
C ASP A 12 -41.27 5.24 3.78
N GLY A 13 -40.03 4.76 3.75
CA GLY A 13 -39.39 4.10 2.63
C GLY A 13 -38.13 3.41 3.12
N GLY A 14 -38.31 2.34 3.91
CA GLY A 14 -37.24 1.52 4.45
C GLY A 14 -36.28 0.98 3.38
N ALA A 15 -35.09 1.58 3.28
CA ALA A 15 -34.01 1.05 2.48
C ALA A 15 -33.27 -0.04 3.28
N ARG A 16 -33.58 -1.32 3.00
CA ARG A 16 -32.79 -2.46 3.47
C ARG A 16 -31.38 -2.36 2.89
N VAL A 17 -30.45 -1.79 3.65
CA VAL A 17 -29.05 -1.68 3.26
C VAL A 17 -28.46 -3.08 3.12
N ILE A 18 -28.23 -3.50 1.87
CA ILE A 18 -27.44 -4.69 1.57
C ILE A 18 -26.03 -4.41 2.09
N LYS A 19 -25.70 -4.99 3.25
CA LYS A 19 -24.36 -4.89 3.84
C LYS A 19 -23.40 -5.66 2.93
N ARG A 20 -22.83 -4.97 1.95
CA ARG A 20 -21.66 -5.44 1.20
C ARG A 20 -20.62 -5.83 2.25
N ARG A 21 -20.23 -7.11 2.30
CA ARG A 21 -19.11 -7.57 3.14
C ARG A 21 -17.94 -6.66 2.80
N ARG A 22 -17.59 -5.77 3.74
CA ARG A 22 -16.45 -4.87 3.59
C ARG A 22 -15.25 -5.76 3.28
N ARG A 23 -14.68 -5.58 2.09
CA ARG A 23 -13.46 -6.28 1.69
C ARG A 23 -12.45 -6.04 2.82
N ARG A 24 -11.68 -7.07 3.21
CA ARG A 24 -10.53 -6.96 4.12
C ARG A 24 -9.42 -6.13 3.45
N ALA A 25 -9.73 -4.93 2.98
CA ALA A 25 -8.88 -4.13 2.10
C ALA A 25 -8.22 -2.96 2.82
N ASP A 26 -8.56 -2.72 4.10
CA ASP A 26 -8.08 -1.57 4.86
C ASP A 26 -7.19 -1.96 6.05
N ALA A 27 -6.74 -3.22 6.13
CA ALA A 27 -5.81 -3.60 7.19
C ALA A 27 -4.42 -3.02 6.84
N PRO A 28 -3.79 -2.26 7.75
CA PRO A 28 -2.46 -1.71 7.51
C PRO A 28 -1.44 -2.84 7.34
N ILE A 29 -0.59 -2.72 6.32
CA ILE A 29 0.52 -3.66 6.09
C ILE A 29 1.51 -3.49 7.25
N LYS A 30 1.77 -4.57 7.99
CA LYS A 30 2.81 -4.59 9.01
C LYS A 30 4.14 -4.89 8.30
N VAL A 31 4.99 -3.88 8.19
CA VAL A 31 6.40 -4.06 7.80
C VAL A 31 7.15 -4.49 9.05
N THR A 32 7.83 -5.63 8.99
CA THR A 32 8.72 -6.09 10.05
C THR A 32 10.13 -6.18 9.51
N ASP A 33 11.08 -5.66 10.29
CA ASP A 33 12.50 -5.73 10.00
C ASP A 33 13.09 -6.91 10.78
N ASP A 34 12.62 -8.12 10.47
CA ASP A 34 13.01 -9.35 11.18
C ASP A 34 14.32 -9.94 10.61
N TRP A 35 15.19 -9.10 10.05
CA TRP A 35 16.46 -9.53 9.48
C TRP A 35 17.44 -9.94 10.58
N PRO A 36 18.28 -10.97 10.34
CA PRO A 36 19.32 -11.32 11.29
C PRO A 36 20.39 -10.21 11.32
N ASP A 37 21.11 -10.11 12.44
CA ASP A 37 22.25 -9.19 12.59
C ASP A 37 23.30 -9.37 11.48
N PHE A 38 23.40 -10.60 10.94
CA PHE A 38 24.26 -10.94 9.82
C PHE A 38 23.54 -11.88 8.85
N VAL A 39 23.44 -11.47 7.58
CA VAL A 39 22.95 -12.32 6.49
C VAL A 39 24.16 -13.03 5.88
N PRO A 40 24.23 -14.37 5.93
CA PRO A 40 25.34 -15.10 5.33
C PRO A 40 25.27 -14.99 3.81
N VAL A 41 26.33 -14.44 3.22
CA VAL A 41 26.53 -14.36 1.77
C VAL A 41 27.89 -14.96 1.45
N THR A 42 27.94 -15.86 0.47
CA THR A 42 29.20 -16.47 0.01
C THR A 42 29.88 -15.63 -1.05
N ASP A 43 31.19 -15.79 -1.21
CA ASP A 43 31.95 -15.14 -2.29
C ASP A 43 31.41 -15.49 -3.69
N HIS A 44 30.84 -16.70 -3.85
CA HIS A 44 30.27 -17.11 -5.12
C HIS A 44 28.98 -16.35 -5.44
N GLU A 45 28.09 -16.19 -4.46
CA GLU A 45 26.85 -15.42 -4.61
C GLU A 45 27.15 -13.94 -4.83
N ALA A 46 28.12 -13.37 -4.11
CA ALA A 46 28.54 -11.99 -4.28
C ALA A 46 29.00 -11.73 -5.73
N ARG A 47 29.87 -12.60 -6.28
CA ARG A 47 30.35 -12.47 -7.67
C ARG A 47 29.24 -12.55 -8.71
N ILE A 48 28.23 -13.39 -8.49
CA ILE A 48 27.09 -13.50 -9.41
C ILE A 48 26.29 -12.20 -9.42
N ILE A 49 26.02 -11.64 -8.23
CA ILE A 49 25.28 -10.39 -8.08
C ILE A 49 26.10 -9.23 -8.67
N GLU A 50 27.38 -9.13 -8.36
CA GLU A 50 28.28 -8.12 -8.91
C GLU A 50 28.33 -8.17 -10.43
N ALA A 51 28.46 -9.36 -11.03
CA ALA A 51 28.46 -9.50 -12.48
C ALA A 51 27.14 -9.08 -13.13
N PHE A 52 26.00 -9.34 -12.47
CA PHE A 52 24.69 -8.92 -12.97
C PHE A 52 24.47 -7.40 -12.85
N PHE A 53 25.00 -6.78 -11.79
CA PHE A 53 24.84 -5.36 -11.50
C PHE A 53 26.02 -4.50 -11.92
N ALA A 54 27.01 -5.04 -12.63
CA ALA A 54 28.29 -4.39 -12.92
C ALA A 54 28.11 -2.96 -13.44
N ASP A 55 27.31 -2.76 -14.49
CA ASP A 55 27.07 -1.44 -15.09
C ASP A 55 26.44 -0.43 -14.11
N VAL A 56 25.51 -0.89 -13.27
CA VAL A 56 24.81 -0.04 -12.27
C VAL A 56 25.75 0.32 -11.13
N LEU A 57 26.58 -0.63 -10.69
CA LEU A 57 27.55 -0.42 -9.63
C LEU A 57 28.67 0.52 -10.09
N ASP A 58 29.12 0.38 -11.34
CA ASP A 58 30.10 1.29 -11.94
C ASP A 58 29.52 2.71 -12.12
N GLU A 59 28.24 2.86 -12.41
CA GLU A 59 27.60 4.18 -12.42
C GLU A 59 27.53 4.81 -11.02
N LEU A 60 27.20 4.02 -10.01
CA LEU A 60 27.00 4.51 -8.63
C LEU A 60 28.32 4.75 -7.88
N PHE A 61 29.33 3.92 -8.12
CA PHE A 61 30.61 3.89 -7.40
C PHE A 61 31.82 4.10 -8.30
N GLY A 62 31.61 4.40 -9.57
CA GLY A 62 32.65 4.72 -10.52
C GLY A 62 33.55 5.87 -10.06
N PRO A 63 34.65 6.11 -10.78
CA PRO A 63 35.67 7.07 -10.35
C PRO A 63 35.06 8.43 -10.05
N ILE A 64 35.21 8.84 -8.79
CA ILE A 64 34.90 10.20 -8.33
C ILE A 64 36.02 11.10 -8.90
N PRO A 65 35.69 12.29 -9.46
CA PRO A 65 36.71 13.23 -9.94
C PRO A 65 37.71 13.67 -8.86
#